data_AF-A0A6N9HA85-F1
#
_entry.id   AF-A0A6N9HA85-F1
#
_cell.length_a   1.000
_cell.length_b   1.000
_cell.length_c   1.000
_cell.angle_alpha   90.00
_cell.angle_beta   90.00
_cell.angle_gamma   90.00
#
_symmetry.space_group_name_H-M   'P 1'
#
loop_
_entity.id
_entity.type
_entity.pdbx_description
1 polymer ?
#
loop_
_entity_poly.entity_id
_entity_poly.type
_entity_poly.pdbx_seq_one_letter_code
_entity_poly.pdbx_strand_id
1 'polypeptide(L)'
;AAPRGPAPASAPSPAGPAALSPSPGAPAGRVRVWLLAASYGLEGMGYIIVATFLVAAVQASAGPAGGAGAGPGLSPALLLGNLVWVTVGACVIASTPVWERLRARFTLQRLLVAALTVQLGCALLPALAPGAVAGFAAAAALGATFMAIAQLSLARGRQLGARNSAAVLVTVYGLGQIAGPLVVAPLLGAGPAGYRWAFGIAAVTIAAAAALAWAEGRRR
;
A
#
# COMPACT_ATOMS: atom_id res chain seq x y z
N ALA A 1 -29.75 44.70 67.82
CA ALA A 1 -30.17 44.52 66.41
C ALA A 1 -28.92 44.50 65.54
N ALA A 2 -28.51 43.33 65.05
CA ALA A 2 -27.33 43.17 64.18
C ALA A 2 -27.80 43.06 62.71
N PRO A 3 -27.03 43.57 61.73
CA PRO A 3 -27.46 43.65 60.33
C PRO A 3 -27.40 42.27 59.65
N ARG A 4 -28.43 41.95 58.86
CA ARG A 4 -28.52 40.75 58.02
C ARG A 4 -27.53 40.88 56.84
N GLY A 5 -26.62 39.93 56.70
CA GLY A 5 -25.72 39.84 55.54
C GLY A 5 -26.47 39.46 54.24
N PRO A 6 -25.93 39.80 53.06
CA PRO A 6 -26.57 39.54 51.78
C PRO A 6 -26.59 38.05 51.43
N ALA A 7 -27.69 37.62 50.78
CA ALA A 7 -27.89 36.25 50.34
C ALA A 7 -26.88 35.83 49.24
N PRO A 8 -26.44 34.56 49.20
CA PRO A 8 -25.50 34.09 48.20
C PRO A 8 -26.15 34.04 46.81
N ALA A 9 -25.42 34.55 45.82
CA ALA A 9 -25.79 34.49 44.40
C ALA A 9 -25.83 33.03 43.92
N SER A 10 -26.93 32.66 43.25
CA SER A 10 -27.12 31.37 42.60
C SER A 10 -26.07 31.12 41.51
N ALA A 11 -25.32 30.03 41.64
CA ALA A 11 -24.34 29.59 40.66
C ALA A 11 -25.01 29.16 39.33
N PRO A 12 -24.39 29.42 38.17
CA PRO A 12 -24.90 28.93 36.89
C PRO A 12 -24.83 27.40 36.82
N SER A 13 -25.92 26.78 36.36
CA SER A 13 -26.01 25.34 36.14
C SER A 13 -24.99 24.87 35.10
N PRO A 14 -24.32 23.71 35.29
CA PRO A 14 -23.40 23.18 34.30
C PRO A 14 -24.20 22.76 33.06
N ALA A 15 -23.95 23.42 31.93
CA ALA A 15 -24.41 22.97 30.63
C ALA A 15 -23.85 21.56 30.39
N GLY A 16 -24.73 20.55 30.40
CA GLY A 16 -24.36 19.18 30.06
C GLY A 16 -23.72 19.12 28.67
N PRO A 17 -22.77 18.20 28.43
CA PRO A 17 -22.12 18.08 27.13
C PRO A 17 -23.18 17.84 26.07
N ALA A 18 -23.39 18.85 25.21
CA ALA A 18 -24.20 18.72 24.02
C ALA A 18 -23.67 17.53 23.23
N ALA A 19 -24.44 16.44 23.21
CA ALA A 19 -24.13 15.27 22.42
C ALA A 19 -24.04 15.73 20.96
N LEU A 20 -22.82 15.80 20.44
CA LEU A 20 -22.54 15.97 19.02
C LEU A 20 -23.18 14.78 18.30
N SER A 21 -24.39 14.99 17.81
CA SER A 21 -25.08 14.00 16.99
C SER A 21 -24.24 13.79 15.73
N PRO A 22 -23.79 12.55 15.44
CA PRO A 22 -23.00 12.30 14.24
C PRO A 22 -23.92 12.50 13.04
N SER A 23 -23.70 13.58 12.27
CA SER A 23 -24.40 13.79 11.02
C SER A 23 -24.12 12.61 10.09
N PRO A 24 -25.15 11.91 9.56
CA PRO A 24 -24.94 10.79 8.66
C PRO A 24 -24.13 11.28 7.45
N GLY A 25 -22.88 10.82 7.31
CA GLY A 25 -21.98 11.27 6.25
C GLY A 25 -22.68 11.24 4.89
N ALA A 26 -22.64 12.37 4.17
CA ALA A 26 -23.31 12.51 2.88
C ALA A 26 -22.95 11.35 1.92
N PRO A 27 -23.87 10.90 1.04
CA PRO A 27 -23.63 9.78 0.12
C PRO A 27 -22.32 9.87 -0.68
N ALA A 28 -21.90 11.08 -1.06
CA ALA A 28 -20.66 11.35 -1.76
C ALA A 28 -19.39 10.98 -0.94
N GLY A 29 -19.41 11.19 0.38
CA GLY A 29 -18.30 10.81 1.27
C GLY A 29 -18.13 9.29 1.38
N ARG A 30 -19.25 8.55 1.42
CA ARG A 30 -19.23 7.07 1.47
C ARG A 30 -18.62 6.47 0.21
N VAL A 31 -19.00 6.97 -0.97
CA VAL A 31 -18.45 6.49 -2.25
C VAL A 31 -16.94 6.67 -2.32
N ARG A 32 -16.42 7.82 -1.87
CA ARG A 32 -14.98 8.10 -1.89
C ARG A 32 -14.19 7.17 -0.97
N VAL A 33 -14.74 6.83 0.19
CA VAL A 33 -14.14 5.86 1.12
C VAL A 33 -14.07 4.47 0.49
N TRP A 34 -15.14 4.03 -0.19
CA TRP A 34 -15.14 2.73 -0.88
C TRP A 34 -14.20 2.69 -2.08
N LEU A 35 -14.07 3.78 -2.85
CA LEU A 35 -13.08 3.88 -3.93
C LEU A 35 -11.66 3.78 -3.40
N LEU A 36 -11.36 4.46 -2.29
CA LEU A 36 -10.06 4.36 -1.61
C LEU A 36 -9.83 2.94 -1.07
N ALA A 37 -10.83 2.33 -0.44
CA ALA A 37 -10.73 0.98 0.09
C ALA A 37 -10.49 -0.06 -1.02
N ALA A 38 -11.23 0.02 -2.13
CA ALA A 38 -11.02 -0.82 -3.29
C ALA A 38 -9.64 -0.59 -3.92
N SER A 39 -9.21 0.67 -4.06
CA SER A 39 -7.85 0.99 -4.51
C SER A 39 -6.79 0.34 -3.62
N TYR A 40 -6.92 0.44 -2.30
CA TYR A 40 -5.91 -0.07 -1.38
C TYR A 40 -5.93 -1.60 -1.29
N GLY A 41 -7.10 -2.24 -1.38
CA GLY A 41 -7.22 -3.69 -1.49
C GLY A 41 -6.57 -4.25 -2.77
N LEU A 42 -6.83 -3.62 -3.92
CA LEU A 42 -6.20 -4.00 -5.20
C LEU A 42 -4.69 -3.77 -5.18
N GLU A 43 -4.23 -2.66 -4.60
CA GLU A 43 -2.80 -2.45 -4.42
C GLU A 43 -2.18 -3.53 -3.54
N GLY A 44 -2.78 -3.89 -2.41
CA GLY A 44 -2.30 -4.99 -1.57
C GLY A 44 -2.20 -6.33 -2.30
N MET A 45 -3.16 -6.64 -3.17
CA MET A 45 -3.12 -7.83 -4.03
C MET A 45 -1.96 -7.78 -5.04
N GLY A 46 -1.79 -6.68 -5.76
CA GLY A 46 -0.70 -6.57 -6.74
C GLY A 46 0.68 -6.52 -6.08
N TYR A 47 0.80 -5.76 -4.99
CA TYR A 47 2.01 -5.66 -4.18
C TYR A 47 2.48 -7.03 -3.69
N ILE A 48 1.60 -7.83 -3.08
CA ILE A 48 2.02 -9.09 -2.46
C ILE A 48 2.49 -10.10 -3.51
N ILE A 49 1.91 -10.09 -4.72
CA ILE A 49 2.34 -10.94 -5.82
C ILE A 49 3.79 -10.61 -6.15
N VAL A 50 4.11 -9.32 -6.30
CA VAL A 50 5.50 -8.90 -6.54
C VAL A 50 6.39 -9.30 -5.37
N ALA A 51 6.05 -8.88 -4.15
CA ALA A 51 6.88 -9.10 -2.96
C ALA A 51 7.18 -10.59 -2.69
N THR A 52 6.21 -11.46 -2.95
CA THR A 52 6.33 -12.91 -2.70
C THR A 52 7.17 -13.60 -3.76
N PHE A 53 6.93 -13.30 -5.04
CA PHE A 53 7.51 -14.09 -6.14
C PHE A 53 8.74 -13.46 -6.79
N LEU A 54 9.07 -12.20 -6.48
CA LEU A 54 10.24 -11.52 -7.05
C LEU A 54 11.55 -12.22 -6.71
N VAL A 55 11.73 -12.66 -5.46
CA VAL A 55 12.93 -13.40 -5.03
C VAL A 55 13.07 -14.70 -5.82
N ALA A 56 11.99 -15.46 -5.96
CA ALA A 56 11.98 -16.72 -6.69
C ALA A 56 12.26 -16.50 -8.19
N ALA A 57 11.70 -15.45 -8.79
CA ALA A 57 11.96 -15.08 -10.18
C ALA A 57 13.43 -14.69 -10.42
N VAL A 58 14.02 -13.90 -9.52
CA VAL A 58 15.44 -13.53 -9.58
C VAL A 58 16.34 -14.76 -9.46
N GLN A 59 16.07 -15.66 -8.51
CA GLN A 59 16.81 -16.90 -8.34
C GLN A 59 16.70 -17.81 -9.58
N ALA A 60 15.48 -17.97 -10.13
CA ALA A 60 15.26 -18.78 -11.32
C ALA A 60 16.03 -18.25 -12.55
N SER A 61 16.28 -16.93 -12.60
CA SER A 61 17.06 -16.33 -13.68
C SER A 61 18.59 -16.50 -13.57
N ALA A 62 19.10 -17.05 -12.46
CA ALA A 62 20.54 -17.28 -12.24
C ALA A 62 21.08 -18.60 -12.84
N GLY A 63 20.25 -19.41 -13.51
CA GLY A 63 20.66 -20.63 -14.22
C GLY A 63 20.69 -21.92 -13.35
N PRO A 64 21.17 -23.07 -13.89
CA PRO A 64 21.05 -24.39 -13.27
C PRO A 64 21.74 -24.56 -11.90
N ALA A 65 22.69 -23.69 -11.56
CA ALA A 65 23.30 -23.64 -10.23
C ALA A 65 22.41 -22.99 -9.16
N GLY A 66 21.22 -22.49 -9.54
CA GLY A 66 20.26 -21.80 -8.68
C GLY A 66 18.96 -22.56 -8.39
N GLY A 67 18.84 -23.80 -8.86
CA GLY A 67 17.74 -24.68 -8.45
C GLY A 67 17.91 -25.15 -7.01
N ALA A 68 16.81 -25.55 -6.37
CA ALA A 68 16.70 -26.08 -5.00
C ALA A 68 17.51 -27.36 -4.70
N GLY A 69 18.51 -27.70 -5.52
CA GLY A 69 19.46 -28.80 -5.36
C GLY A 69 20.89 -28.36 -5.08
N ALA A 70 21.16 -27.07 -4.89
CA ALA A 70 22.44 -26.65 -4.30
C ALA A 70 22.46 -27.14 -2.85
N GLY A 71 23.43 -27.99 -2.49
CA GLY A 71 23.67 -28.41 -1.11
C GLY A 71 23.86 -27.21 -0.15
N PRO A 72 24.13 -27.44 1.13
CA PRO A 72 24.11 -26.42 2.20
C PRO A 72 25.20 -25.32 2.13
N GLY A 73 25.73 -25.03 0.93
CA GLY A 73 26.66 -23.93 0.66
C GLY A 73 25.98 -22.69 0.07
N LEU A 74 26.66 -21.54 0.16
CA LEU A 74 26.22 -20.27 -0.42
C LEU A 74 26.29 -20.34 -1.96
N SER A 75 25.17 -20.61 -2.62
CA SER A 75 25.08 -20.51 -4.08
C SER A 75 24.93 -19.04 -4.52
N PRO A 76 25.46 -18.64 -5.70
CA PRO A 76 25.25 -17.31 -6.26
C PRO A 76 23.77 -16.92 -6.38
N ALA A 77 22.88 -17.89 -6.62
CA ALA A 77 21.43 -17.65 -6.69
C ALA A 77 20.84 -17.24 -5.33
N LEU A 78 21.21 -17.94 -4.25
CA LEU A 78 20.76 -17.59 -2.89
C LEU A 78 21.24 -16.20 -2.47
N LEU A 79 22.47 -15.84 -2.83
CA LEU A 79 23.00 -14.48 -2.59
C LEU A 79 22.17 -13.42 -3.33
N LEU A 80 21.88 -13.62 -4.62
CA LEU A 80 21.05 -12.70 -5.39
C LEU A 80 19.63 -12.57 -4.81
N GLY A 81 19.03 -13.69 -4.38
CA GLY A 81 17.72 -13.69 -3.73
C GLY A 81 17.69 -12.87 -2.43
N ASN A 82 18.72 -13.03 -1.58
CA ASN A 82 18.83 -12.26 -0.34
C ASN A 82 19.03 -10.76 -0.58
N LEU A 83 19.79 -10.40 -1.62
CA LEU A 83 20.05 -9.01 -1.96
C LEU A 83 18.79 -8.26 -2.41
N VAL A 84 17.76 -8.95 -2.91
CA VAL A 84 16.47 -8.33 -3.27
C VAL A 84 15.89 -7.56 -2.08
N TRP A 85 15.78 -8.19 -0.92
CA TRP A 85 15.23 -7.53 0.27
C TRP A 85 16.15 -6.47 0.86
N VAL A 86 17.47 -6.63 0.72
CA VAL A 86 18.44 -5.57 1.07
C VAL A 86 18.20 -4.33 0.20
N THR A 87 18.00 -4.50 -1.12
CA THR A 87 17.65 -3.42 -2.04
C THR A 87 16.32 -2.76 -1.66
N VAL A 88 15.28 -3.56 -1.38
CA VAL A 88 13.98 -3.04 -0.92
C VAL A 88 14.17 -2.17 0.33
N GLY A 89 14.85 -2.68 1.36
CA GLY A 89 15.07 -1.96 2.62
C GLY A 89 15.86 -0.66 2.44
N ALA A 90 16.93 -0.69 1.65
CA ALA A 90 17.71 0.51 1.33
C ALA A 90 16.85 1.58 0.64
N CYS A 91 16.02 1.18 -0.33
CA CYS A 91 15.12 2.10 -1.04
C CYS A 91 13.98 2.61 -0.17
N VAL A 92 13.47 1.82 0.79
CA VAL A 92 12.50 2.30 1.80
C VAL A 92 13.10 3.45 2.60
N ILE A 93 14.31 3.27 3.13
CA ILE A 93 15.00 4.30 3.92
C ILE A 93 15.24 5.56 3.07
N ALA A 94 15.78 5.39 1.87
CA ALA A 94 16.12 6.51 0.99
C ALA A 94 14.90 7.29 0.50
N SER A 95 13.77 6.62 0.24
CA SER A 95 12.56 7.24 -0.29
C SER A 95 11.74 7.98 0.75
N THR A 96 11.82 7.59 2.02
CA THR A 96 11.03 8.20 3.13
C THR A 96 11.11 9.74 3.16
N PRO A 97 12.29 10.39 3.19
CA PRO A 97 12.37 11.85 3.20
C PRO A 97 11.94 12.48 1.87
N VAL A 98 11.98 11.75 0.75
CA VAL A 98 11.49 12.23 -0.55
C VAL A 98 9.98 12.39 -0.48
N TRP A 99 9.26 11.36 -0.03
CA TRP A 99 7.81 11.39 0.12
C TRP A 99 7.35 12.45 1.12
N GLU A 100 8.06 12.61 2.24
CA GLU A 100 7.70 13.64 3.22
C GLU A 100 7.84 15.06 2.65
N ARG A 101 8.92 15.35 1.90
CA ARG A 101 9.06 16.63 1.19
C ARG A 101 7.97 16.84 0.15
N LEU A 102 7.57 15.79 -0.56
CA LEU A 102 6.49 15.86 -1.54
C LEU A 102 5.12 16.12 -0.89
N ARG A 103 4.88 15.59 0.33
CA ARG A 103 3.65 15.87 1.11
C ARG A 103 3.49 17.33 1.50
N ALA A 104 4.58 18.09 1.62
CA ALA A 104 4.52 19.53 1.83
C ALA A 104 4.03 20.32 0.61
N ARG A 105 4.09 19.72 -0.60
CA ARG A 105 3.80 20.41 -1.87
C ARG A 105 2.55 19.88 -2.60
N PHE A 106 2.16 18.63 -2.34
CA PHE A 106 1.09 17.96 -3.08
C PHE A 106 0.03 17.38 -2.16
N THR A 107 -1.21 17.29 -2.67
CA THR A 107 -2.31 16.66 -1.94
C THR A 107 -2.08 15.15 -1.79
N LEU A 108 -2.56 14.56 -0.67
CA LEU A 108 -2.50 13.11 -0.41
C LEU A 108 -2.98 12.26 -1.58
N GLN A 109 -4.08 12.64 -2.23
CA GLN A 109 -4.64 11.91 -3.37
C GLN A 109 -3.70 11.89 -4.59
N ARG A 110 -3.14 13.04 -4.97
CA ARG A 110 -2.16 13.13 -6.07
C ARG A 110 -0.91 12.31 -5.80
N LEU A 111 -0.41 12.35 -4.56
CA LEU A 111 0.75 11.55 -4.16
C LEU A 111 0.45 10.06 -4.16
N LEU A 112 -0.74 9.66 -3.71
CA LEU A 112 -1.16 8.26 -3.75
C LEU A 112 -1.19 7.74 -5.19
N VAL A 113 -1.80 8.49 -6.12
CA VAL A 113 -1.80 8.13 -7.54
C VAL A 113 -0.38 8.07 -8.09
N ALA A 114 0.49 9.04 -7.77
CA ALA A 114 1.88 9.02 -8.23
C ALA A 114 2.65 7.79 -7.70
N ALA A 115 2.49 7.46 -6.41
CA ALA A 115 3.12 6.30 -5.80
C ALA A 115 2.62 4.99 -6.44
N LEU A 116 1.32 4.86 -6.68
CA LEU A 116 0.73 3.71 -7.38
C LEU A 116 1.24 3.59 -8.82
N THR A 117 1.42 4.71 -9.52
CA THR A 117 2.01 4.71 -10.88
C THR A 117 3.46 4.25 -10.88
N VAL A 118 4.26 4.65 -9.87
CA VAL A 118 5.63 4.13 -9.72
C VAL A 118 5.63 2.64 -9.37
N GLN A 119 4.72 2.21 -8.48
CA GLN A 119 4.52 0.81 -8.08
C GLN A 119 4.00 -0.05 -9.26
N LEU A 120 3.30 0.52 -10.23
CA LEU A 120 2.96 -0.16 -11.48
C LEU A 120 4.23 -0.53 -12.27
N GLY A 121 5.20 0.40 -12.34
CA GLY A 121 6.51 0.14 -12.94
C GLY A 121 7.25 -1.02 -12.25
N CYS A 122 7.14 -1.12 -10.92
CA CYS A 122 7.69 -2.24 -10.16
C CYS A 122 7.17 -3.60 -10.65
N ALA A 123 5.87 -3.72 -10.96
CA ALA A 123 5.29 -4.96 -11.48
C ALA A 123 5.57 -5.17 -12.98
N LEU A 124 5.60 -4.10 -13.78
CA LEU A 124 5.84 -4.20 -15.22
C LEU A 124 7.27 -4.62 -15.56
N LEU A 125 8.26 -4.13 -14.82
CA LEU A 125 9.68 -4.43 -15.07
C LEU A 125 9.96 -5.93 -15.22
N PRO A 126 9.62 -6.79 -14.23
CA PRO A 126 9.88 -8.23 -14.31
C PRO A 126 8.83 -8.98 -15.16
N ALA A 127 7.68 -8.36 -15.47
CA ALA A 127 6.71 -8.92 -16.40
C ALA A 127 7.21 -8.84 -17.86
N LEU A 128 7.87 -7.74 -18.21
CA LEU A 128 8.31 -7.44 -19.57
C LEU A 128 9.74 -7.91 -19.83
N ALA A 129 10.66 -7.67 -18.89
CA ALA A 129 12.07 -7.97 -19.03
C ALA A 129 12.48 -9.15 -18.11
N PRO A 130 13.19 -10.16 -18.64
CA PRO A 130 13.75 -11.22 -17.82
C PRO A 130 15.03 -10.77 -17.10
N GLY A 131 15.42 -11.51 -16.06
CA GLY A 131 16.75 -11.43 -15.46
C GLY A 131 16.85 -10.59 -14.19
N ALA A 132 18.00 -10.72 -13.54
CA ALA A 132 18.28 -10.10 -12.24
C ALA A 132 18.17 -8.57 -12.27
N VAL A 133 18.59 -7.90 -13.36
CA VAL A 133 18.53 -6.44 -13.49
C VAL A 133 17.10 -5.93 -13.37
N ALA A 134 16.16 -6.54 -14.12
CA ALA A 134 14.75 -6.20 -14.04
C ALA A 134 14.19 -6.47 -12.62
N GLY A 135 14.63 -7.57 -12.00
CA GLY A 135 14.25 -7.90 -10.62
C GLY A 135 14.75 -6.90 -9.57
N PHE A 136 15.99 -6.44 -9.65
CA PHE A 136 16.53 -5.43 -8.73
C PHE A 136 15.94 -4.04 -8.96
N ALA A 137 15.68 -3.66 -10.20
CA ALA A 137 14.95 -2.44 -10.51
C ALA A 137 13.52 -2.48 -9.93
N ALA A 138 12.85 -3.64 -10.02
CA ALA A 138 11.56 -3.86 -9.38
C ALA A 138 11.65 -3.79 -7.86
N ALA A 139 12.67 -4.41 -7.25
CA ALA A 139 12.93 -4.36 -5.81
C ALA A 139 13.13 -2.93 -5.31
N ALA A 140 13.91 -2.13 -6.05
CA ALA A 140 14.12 -0.73 -5.73
C ALA A 140 12.81 0.08 -5.81
N ALA A 141 12.03 -0.11 -6.87
CA ALA A 141 10.74 0.55 -7.04
C ALA A 141 9.72 0.14 -5.96
N LEU A 142 9.71 -1.15 -5.58
CA LEU A 142 8.90 -1.70 -4.48
C LEU A 142 9.25 -0.99 -3.16
N GLY A 143 10.53 -0.96 -2.81
CA GLY A 143 10.99 -0.30 -1.59
C GLY A 143 10.71 1.20 -1.61
N ALA A 144 10.83 1.84 -2.76
CA ALA A 144 10.58 3.26 -2.90
C ALA A 144 9.10 3.65 -2.72
N THR A 145 8.14 2.73 -2.81
CA THR A 145 6.70 3.06 -2.85
C THR A 145 5.87 2.41 -1.75
N PHE A 146 6.26 1.22 -1.26
CA PHE A 146 5.50 0.44 -0.29
C PHE A 146 5.06 1.24 0.95
N MET A 147 6.02 1.83 1.68
CA MET A 147 5.71 2.62 2.88
C MET A 147 4.93 3.89 2.55
N ALA A 148 5.18 4.51 1.40
CA ALA A 148 4.49 5.73 0.99
C ALA A 148 3.00 5.46 0.73
N ILE A 149 2.67 4.40 0.00
CA ILE A 149 1.29 4.05 -0.35
C ILE A 149 0.49 3.76 0.92
N ALA A 150 1.04 2.96 1.85
CA ALA A 150 0.38 2.65 3.12
C ALA A 150 0.07 3.93 3.92
N GLN A 151 1.07 4.79 4.10
CA GLN A 151 0.93 6.02 4.89
C GLN A 151 -0.03 7.01 4.24
N LEU A 152 0.05 7.19 2.92
CA LEU A 152 -0.83 8.08 2.14
C LEU A 152 -2.27 7.58 2.16
N SER A 153 -2.51 6.28 2.02
CA SER A 153 -3.84 5.68 2.03
C SER A 153 -4.51 5.84 3.40
N LEU A 154 -3.79 5.53 4.48
CA LEU A 154 -4.31 5.71 5.84
C LEU A 154 -4.58 7.19 6.17
N ALA A 155 -3.66 8.09 5.79
CA ALA A 155 -3.86 9.53 5.96
C ALA A 155 -5.07 10.03 5.16
N ARG A 156 -5.25 9.56 3.92
CA ARG A 156 -6.38 9.91 3.07
C ARG A 156 -7.70 9.39 3.65
N GLY A 157 -7.72 8.16 4.18
CA GLY A 157 -8.87 7.58 4.85
C GLY A 157 -9.32 8.41 6.06
N ARG A 158 -8.36 8.86 6.88
CA ARG A 158 -8.64 9.79 8.00
C ARG A 158 -9.19 11.14 7.51
N GLN A 159 -8.61 11.68 6.43
CA GLN A 159 -9.06 12.95 5.84
C GLN A 159 -10.51 12.89 5.32
N LEU A 160 -10.97 11.72 4.87
CA LEU A 160 -12.35 11.51 4.42
C LEU A 160 -13.37 11.42 5.57
N GLY A 161 -12.93 11.43 6.84
CA GLY A 161 -13.81 11.51 8.01
C GLY A 161 -14.63 10.24 8.29
N ALA A 162 -14.27 9.10 7.70
CA ALA A 162 -14.97 7.84 7.97
C ALA A 162 -14.55 7.25 9.33
N ARG A 163 -15.54 6.97 10.18
CA ARG A 163 -15.33 6.22 11.43
C ARG A 163 -14.68 4.87 11.09
N ASN A 164 -13.62 4.50 11.81
CA ASN A 164 -12.87 3.25 11.63
C ASN A 164 -12.21 3.08 10.24
N SER A 165 -11.91 4.17 9.52
CA SER A 165 -11.29 4.10 8.19
C SER A 165 -10.02 3.26 8.17
N ALA A 166 -9.17 3.35 9.19
CA ALA A 166 -7.93 2.58 9.27
C ALA A 166 -8.20 1.07 9.37
N ALA A 167 -9.17 0.65 10.19
CA ALA A 167 -9.53 -0.76 10.33
C ALA A 167 -10.05 -1.32 8.99
N VAL A 168 -10.99 -0.62 8.35
CA VAL A 168 -11.52 -1.03 7.03
C VAL A 168 -10.41 -1.14 6.00
N LEU A 169 -9.54 -0.12 5.91
CA LEU A 169 -8.44 -0.10 4.94
C LEU A 169 -7.47 -1.26 5.17
N VAL A 170 -7.08 -1.54 6.41
CA VAL A 170 -6.18 -2.66 6.73
C VAL A 170 -6.86 -4.00 6.46
N THR A 171 -8.16 -4.14 6.74
CA THR A 171 -8.92 -5.36 6.43
C THR A 171 -8.95 -5.63 4.93
N VAL A 172 -9.35 -4.65 4.11
CA VAL A 172 -9.41 -4.86 2.65
C VAL A 172 -8.03 -5.07 2.04
N TYR A 173 -7.00 -4.41 2.58
CA TYR A 173 -5.60 -4.64 2.20
C TYR A 173 -5.17 -6.08 2.50
N GLY A 174 -5.47 -6.59 3.70
CA GLY A 174 -5.22 -7.98 4.08
C GLY A 174 -5.94 -8.99 3.18
N LEU A 175 -7.21 -8.74 2.84
CA LEU A 175 -7.96 -9.58 1.89
C LEU A 175 -7.29 -9.60 0.51
N GLY A 176 -6.84 -8.45 0.02
CA GLY A 176 -6.06 -8.37 -1.21
C GLY A 176 -4.78 -9.20 -1.13
N GLN A 177 -4.05 -9.11 -0.02
CA GLN A 177 -2.81 -9.87 0.18
C GLN A 177 -3.04 -11.39 0.21
N ILE A 178 -4.18 -11.85 0.73
CA ILE A 178 -4.55 -13.27 0.68
C ILE A 178 -4.90 -13.69 -0.76
N ALA A 179 -5.68 -12.85 -1.46
CA ALA A 179 -6.13 -13.14 -2.82
C ALA A 179 -4.98 -13.23 -3.83
N GLY A 180 -3.95 -12.38 -3.70
CA GLY A 180 -2.85 -12.29 -4.65
C GLY A 180 -2.17 -13.62 -4.97
N PRO A 181 -1.55 -14.31 -3.98
CA PRO A 181 -0.91 -15.60 -4.20
C PRO A 181 -1.88 -16.67 -4.69
N LEU A 182 -3.14 -16.67 -4.22
CA LEU A 182 -4.15 -17.65 -4.66
C LEU A 182 -4.49 -17.50 -6.15
N VAL A 183 -4.57 -16.27 -6.65
CA VAL A 183 -4.87 -15.98 -8.06
C VAL A 183 -3.73 -16.44 -8.98
N VAL A 184 -2.48 -16.26 -8.57
CA VAL A 184 -1.32 -16.53 -9.45
C VAL A 184 -0.69 -17.91 -9.25
N ALA A 185 -0.98 -18.59 -8.14
CA ALA A 185 -0.44 -19.92 -7.81
C ALA A 185 -0.49 -20.93 -8.98
N PRO A 186 -1.61 -21.08 -9.73
CA PRO A 186 -1.67 -22.02 -10.85
C PRO A 186 -0.68 -21.73 -11.98
N LEU A 187 -0.22 -20.48 -12.11
CA LEU A 187 0.66 -20.04 -13.19
C LEU A 187 2.12 -20.38 -12.92
N LEU A 188 2.52 -20.49 -11.65
CA LEU A 188 3.92 -20.59 -11.24
C LEU A 188 4.60 -21.90 -11.68
N GLY A 189 3.81 -22.95 -11.96
CA GLY A 189 4.31 -24.21 -12.51
C GLY A 189 4.89 -24.09 -13.93
N ALA A 190 4.59 -23.02 -14.66
CA ALA A 190 5.11 -22.76 -16.01
C ALA A 190 6.54 -22.18 -16.03
N GLY A 191 7.26 -22.21 -14.89
CA GLY A 191 8.63 -21.72 -14.79
C GLY A 191 8.76 -20.21 -15.03
N PRO A 192 9.79 -19.73 -15.77
CA PRO A 192 9.99 -18.31 -16.02
C PRO A 192 8.80 -17.58 -16.65
N ALA A 193 8.04 -18.25 -17.52
CA ALA A 193 6.83 -17.70 -18.12
C ALA A 193 5.74 -17.49 -17.07
N GLY A 194 5.60 -18.42 -16.12
CA GLY A 194 4.66 -18.32 -14.99
C GLY A 194 4.85 -17.07 -14.15
N TYR A 195 6.11 -16.73 -13.81
CA TYR A 195 6.43 -15.51 -13.09
C TYR A 195 6.06 -14.24 -13.88
N ARG A 196 6.34 -14.22 -15.19
CA ARG A 196 5.96 -13.09 -16.06
C ARG A 196 4.45 -12.86 -16.05
N TRP A 197 3.66 -13.92 -16.13
CA TRP A 197 2.19 -13.82 -16.05
C TRP A 197 1.71 -13.34 -14.69
N ALA A 198 2.30 -13.84 -13.60
CA ALA A 198 1.99 -13.38 -12.25
C ALA A 198 2.25 -11.87 -12.09
N PHE A 199 3.41 -11.38 -12.55
CA PHE A 199 3.73 -9.95 -12.51
C PHE A 199 2.86 -9.12 -13.45
N GLY A 200 2.43 -9.67 -14.60
CA GLY A 200 1.44 -9.04 -15.47
C GLY A 200 0.09 -8.84 -14.78
N ILE A 201 -0.39 -9.86 -14.05
CA ILE A 201 -1.61 -9.75 -13.23
C ILE A 201 -1.44 -8.70 -12.13
N ALA A 202 -0.29 -8.69 -11.45
CA ALA A 202 0.02 -7.66 -10.46
C ALA A 202 -0.01 -6.25 -11.06
N ALA A 203 0.56 -6.06 -12.25
CA ALA A 203 0.57 -4.79 -12.95
C ALA A 203 -0.86 -4.32 -13.30
N VAL A 204 -1.70 -5.20 -13.87
CA VAL A 204 -3.11 -4.86 -14.17
C VAL A 204 -3.86 -4.48 -12.90
N THR A 205 -3.63 -5.21 -11.81
CA THR A 205 -4.27 -4.97 -10.51
C THR A 205 -3.86 -3.62 -9.92
N ILE A 206 -2.56 -3.28 -9.96
CA ILE A 206 -2.03 -1.98 -9.50
C ILE A 206 -2.50 -0.84 -10.40
N ALA A 207 -2.60 -1.05 -11.71
CA ALA A 207 -3.15 -0.05 -12.63
C ALA A 207 -4.62 0.25 -12.30
N ALA A 208 -5.42 -0.78 -12.00
CA ALA A 208 -6.79 -0.61 -11.53
C ALA A 208 -6.83 0.15 -10.19
N ALA A 209 -5.93 -0.15 -9.25
CA ALA A 209 -5.79 0.60 -8.01
C ALA A 209 -5.51 2.10 -8.27
N ALA A 210 -4.54 2.42 -9.13
CA ALA A 210 -4.22 3.79 -9.51
C ALA A 210 -5.42 4.51 -10.12
N ALA A 211 -6.18 3.84 -11.00
CA ALA A 211 -7.39 4.39 -11.61
C ALA A 211 -8.48 4.70 -10.57
N LEU A 212 -8.68 3.83 -9.57
CA LEU A 212 -9.63 4.04 -8.49
C LEU A 212 -9.22 5.20 -7.56
N ALA A 213 -7.94 5.28 -7.19
CA ALA A 213 -7.40 6.41 -6.41
C ALA A 213 -7.54 7.74 -7.17
N TRP A 214 -7.41 7.71 -8.50
CA TRP A 214 -7.63 8.88 -9.33
C TRP A 214 -9.11 9.25 -9.43
N ALA A 215 -10.00 8.27 -9.59
CA ALA A 215 -11.44 8.48 -9.62
C ALA A 215 -11.98 9.04 -8.29
N GLU A 216 -11.44 8.61 -7.14
CA GLU A 216 -11.76 9.17 -5.82
C GLU A 216 -11.55 10.69 -5.80
N GLY A 217 -10.43 11.16 -6.35
CA GLY A 217 -10.06 12.57 -6.35
C GLY A 217 -10.90 13.46 -7.26
N ARG A 218 -11.60 12.89 -8.25
CA ARG A 218 -12.44 13.64 -9.21
C ARG A 218 -13.86 13.91 -8.71
N ARG A 219 -14.32 13.20 -7.68
CA ARG A 219 -15.67 13.35 -7.11
C ARG A 219 -15.74 14.44 -6.02
N ARG A 220 -15.16 15.62 -6.29
CA ARG A 220 -15.15 16.75 -5.34
C ARG A 220 -16.50 17.45 -5.28
#